data_AF-A0A831TBG0-F1
#
_entry.id   AF-A0A831TBG0-F1
#
_cell.length_a   1.000
_cell.length_b   1.000
_cell.length_c   1.000
_cell.angle_alpha   90.00
_cell.angle_beta   90.00
_cell.angle_gamma   90.00
#
_symmetry.space_group_name_H-M   'P 1'
#
loop_
_entity.id
_entity.type
_entity.pdbx_description
1 polymer ?
#
loop_
_entity_poly.entity_id
_entity_poly.type
_entity_poly.pdbx_seq_one_letter_code
_entity_poly.pdbx_strand_id
1 'polypeptide(L)'
;MDHHRIVTETRRWIAEFVIELNLCPFARSVFDGERIRYAVTAAKSESELLGVLRGELEALIQGDPCSLETTMLIHPLVLQDFLDYNDFLDAADRLLESMSLSGVVQIASFHPQYLFAGV
;
A
#
# COMPACT_ATOMS: atom_id res chain seq x y z
N MET A 1 3.88 12.90 -14.11
CA MET A 1 3.42 12.52 -12.76
C MET A 1 4.38 13.17 -11.77
N ASP A 2 3.91 14.01 -10.85
CA ASP A 2 4.76 14.65 -9.85
C ASP A 2 4.80 13.78 -8.60
N HIS A 3 5.87 12.99 -8.46
CA HIS A 3 6.03 12.05 -7.35
C HIS A 3 6.12 12.78 -6.01
N HIS A 4 6.81 13.93 -5.96
CA HIS A 4 6.98 14.68 -4.72
C HIS A 4 5.62 15.17 -4.18
N ARG A 5 4.78 15.70 -5.08
CA ARG A 5 3.44 16.14 -4.70
C ARG A 5 2.59 14.97 -4.20
N ILE A 6 2.58 13.85 -4.93
CA ILE A 6 1.81 12.65 -4.55
C ILE A 6 2.23 12.14 -3.17
N VAL A 7 3.54 12.01 -2.92
CA VAL A 7 4.04 11.56 -1.61
C VAL A 7 3.67 12.54 -0.51
N THR A 8 3.76 13.84 -0.76
CA THR A 8 3.40 14.88 0.23
C THR A 8 1.91 14.79 0.59
N GLU A 9 1.04 14.65 -0.41
CA GLU A 9 -0.41 14.51 -0.21
C GLU A 9 -0.76 13.21 0.51
N THR A 10 -0.15 12.08 0.13
CA THR A 10 -0.34 10.79 0.82
C THR A 10 0.16 10.84 2.26
N ARG A 11 1.31 11.47 2.54
CA ARG A 11 1.82 11.65 3.91
C ARG A 11 0.84 12.43 4.77
N ARG A 12 0.28 13.52 4.25
CA ARG A 12 -0.75 14.30 4.95
C ARG A 12 -1.99 13.46 5.21
N TRP A 13 -2.47 12.72 4.21
CA TRP A 13 -3.62 11.84 4.36
C TRP A 13 -3.39 10.75 5.43
N ILE A 14 -2.20 10.13 5.49
CA ILE A 14 -1.88 9.16 6.55
C ILE A 14 -1.97 9.83 7.93
N ALA A 15 -1.39 11.01 8.09
CA ALA A 15 -1.45 11.74 9.36
C ALA A 15 -2.89 12.09 9.75
N GLU A 16 -3.64 12.75 8.87
CA GLU A 16 -4.96 13.33 9.18
C GLU A 16 -6.11 12.33 9.17
N PHE A 17 -6.01 11.23 8.43
CA PHE A 17 -7.09 10.26 8.26
C PHE A 17 -6.75 8.92 8.91
N VAL A 18 -5.64 8.30 8.53
CA VAL A 18 -5.30 6.95 9.03
C VAL A 18 -4.96 6.98 10.52
N ILE A 19 -4.14 7.94 10.93
CA ILE A 19 -3.64 8.06 12.29
C ILE A 19 -4.65 8.74 13.21
N GLU A 20 -5.20 9.90 12.84
CA GLU A 20 -6.14 10.64 13.71
C GLU A 20 -7.48 9.92 13.89
N LEU A 21 -7.96 9.17 12.88
CA LEU A 21 -9.17 8.34 13.03
C LEU A 21 -8.88 6.94 13.59
N ASN A 22 -7.62 6.66 13.96
CA ASN A 22 -7.18 5.39 14.54
C ASN A 22 -7.57 4.16 13.70
N LEU A 23 -7.43 4.27 12.37
CA LEU A 23 -7.80 3.20 11.43
C LEU A 23 -6.78 2.05 11.42
N CYS A 24 -5.53 2.34 11.77
CA CYS A 24 -4.48 1.35 11.91
C CYS A 24 -3.72 1.59 13.22
N PRO A 25 -3.75 0.62 14.18
CA PRO A 25 -3.08 0.79 15.46
C PRO A 25 -1.55 0.84 15.34
N PHE A 26 -0.99 0.41 14.20
CA PHE A 26 0.45 0.36 13.96
C PHE A 26 0.99 1.62 13.27
N ALA A 27 0.14 2.41 12.60
CA ALA A 27 0.59 3.47 11.69
C ALA A 27 1.41 4.57 12.37
N ARG A 28 1.04 5.01 13.58
CA ARG A 28 1.69 6.15 14.25
C ARG A 28 3.18 5.89 14.55
N SER A 29 3.51 4.73 15.11
CA SER A 29 4.90 4.37 15.46
C SER A 29 5.82 4.34 14.24
N VAL A 30 5.32 3.80 13.12
CA VAL A 30 6.08 3.67 11.88
C VAL A 30 6.22 5.03 11.18
N PHE A 31 5.15 5.83 11.19
CA PHE A 31 5.14 7.18 10.61
C PHE A 31 6.09 8.13 11.35
N ASP A 32 5.99 8.20 12.68
CA ASP A 32 6.84 9.08 13.50
C ASP A 32 8.31 8.66 13.48
N GLY A 33 8.57 7.35 13.33
CA GLY A 33 9.91 6.79 13.19
C GLY A 33 10.50 6.86 11.79
N GLU A 34 9.79 7.48 10.83
CA GLU A 34 10.18 7.57 9.41
C GLU A 34 10.53 6.23 8.74
N ARG A 35 9.89 5.13 9.19
CA ARG A 35 10.13 3.76 8.67
C ARG A 35 9.16 3.38 7.56
N ILE A 36 8.55 4.37 6.90
CA ILE A 36 7.65 4.20 5.76
C ILE A 36 8.39 4.52 4.47
N ARG A 37 8.49 3.55 3.57
CA ARG A 37 8.90 3.77 2.18
C ARG A 37 7.68 4.15 1.35
N TYR A 38 7.76 5.28 0.63
CA TYR A 38 6.71 5.72 -0.28
C TYR A 38 7.08 5.37 -1.73
N ALA A 39 6.41 4.38 -2.30
CA ALA A 39 6.65 3.89 -3.65
C ALA A 39 5.53 4.37 -4.59
N VAL A 40 5.80 5.40 -5.41
CA VAL A 40 4.84 5.87 -6.43
C VAL A 40 5.13 5.16 -7.74
N THR A 41 4.14 4.43 -8.27
CA THR A 41 4.26 3.68 -9.53
C THR A 41 3.52 4.35 -10.68
N ALA A 42 4.05 4.17 -11.89
CA ALA A 42 3.42 4.58 -13.14
C ALA A 42 2.70 3.42 -13.84
N ALA A 43 2.46 2.30 -13.15
CA ALA A 43 1.72 1.16 -13.67
C ALA A 43 0.34 1.57 -14.19
N LYS A 44 -0.03 1.07 -15.37
CA LYS A 44 -1.30 1.35 -16.05
C LYS A 44 -2.13 0.08 -16.28
N SER A 45 -1.64 -1.06 -15.83
CA SER A 45 -2.35 -2.34 -15.87
C SER A 45 -2.15 -3.11 -14.57
N GLU A 46 -3.08 -4.01 -14.26
CA GLU A 46 -2.99 -4.88 -13.08
C GLU A 46 -1.72 -5.72 -13.08
N SER A 47 -1.31 -6.23 -14.24
CA SER A 47 -0.08 -7.02 -14.38
C SER A 47 1.17 -6.19 -14.04
N GLU A 48 1.24 -4.96 -14.53
CA GLU A 48 2.32 -4.03 -14.16
C GLU A 48 2.30 -3.72 -12.65
N LEU A 49 1.12 -3.48 -12.08
CA LEU A 49 0.98 -3.20 -10.66
C LEU A 49 1.38 -4.40 -9.80
N LEU A 50 1.00 -5.62 -10.18
CA LEU A 50 1.36 -6.85 -9.48
C LEU A 50 2.88 -7.09 -9.50
N GLY A 51 3.53 -6.76 -10.63
CA GLY A 51 4.99 -6.76 -10.74
C GLY A 51 5.65 -5.76 -9.80
N VAL A 52 5.09 -4.54 -9.69
CA VAL A 52 5.58 -3.54 -8.74
C VAL A 52 5.37 -3.98 -7.30
N LEU A 53 4.19 -4.51 -6.96
CA LEU A 53 3.88 -5.02 -5.63
C LEU A 53 4.88 -6.10 -5.22
N ARG A 54 5.19 -7.05 -6.13
CA ARG A 54 6.21 -8.07 -5.88
C ARG A 54 7.57 -7.45 -5.54
N GLY A 55 8.05 -6.49 -6.33
CA GLY A 55 9.34 -5.83 -6.08
C GLY A 55 9.37 -5.08 -4.75
N GLU A 56 8.26 -4.44 -4.36
CA GLU A 56 8.17 -3.75 -3.07
C GLU A 56 8.05 -4.72 -1.88
N LEU A 57 7.41 -5.88 -2.05
CA LEU A 57 7.43 -6.96 -1.06
C LEU A 57 8.84 -7.52 -0.87
N GLU A 58 9.57 -7.77 -1.96
CA GLU A 58 10.97 -8.21 -1.93
C GLU A 58 11.86 -7.18 -1.22
N ALA A 59 11.69 -5.89 -1.52
CA ALA A 59 12.42 -4.82 -0.87
C ALA A 59 12.11 -4.72 0.63
N LEU A 60 10.85 -4.92 1.02
CA LEU A 60 10.42 -4.91 2.42
C LEU A 60 11.08 -6.03 3.23
N ILE A 61 11.09 -7.26 2.70
CA ILE A 61 11.66 -8.41 3.42
C ILE A 61 13.19 -8.43 3.44
N GLN A 62 13.84 -7.80 2.46
CA GLN A 62 15.30 -7.67 2.41
C GLN A 62 15.81 -6.45 3.19
N GLY A 63 14.94 -5.47 3.46
CA GLY A 63 15.26 -4.27 4.20
C GLY A 63 15.51 -4.53 5.68
N ASP A 64 16.25 -3.62 6.32
CA ASP A 64 16.40 -3.62 7.78
C ASP A 64 15.11 -3.11 8.43
N PRO A 65 14.42 -3.91 9.27
CA PRO A 65 13.19 -3.49 9.95
C PRO A 65 13.35 -2.23 10.81
N CYS A 66 14.56 -1.91 11.28
CA CYS A 66 14.82 -0.68 12.03
C CYS A 66 14.71 0.57 11.15
N SER A 67 14.81 0.41 9.83
CA SER A 67 14.79 1.51 8.85
C SER A 67 13.58 1.45 7.91
N LEU A 68 13.02 0.27 7.68
CA LEU A 68 11.91 0.02 6.76
C LEU A 68 11.00 -1.06 7.34
N GLU A 69 9.84 -0.64 7.82
CA GLU A 69 8.84 -1.54 8.41
C GLU A 69 7.55 -1.57 7.57
N THR A 70 7.29 -0.54 6.77
CA THR A 70 6.10 -0.46 5.91
C THR A 70 6.44 0.15 4.57
N THR A 71 5.88 -0.41 3.51
CA THR A 71 5.84 0.24 2.19
C THR A 71 4.43 0.73 1.90
N MET A 72 4.31 2.00 1.55
CA MET A 72 3.11 2.61 1.00
C MET A 72 3.23 2.64 -0.53
N LEU A 73 2.58 1.69 -1.20
CA LEU A 73 2.52 1.61 -2.66
C LEU A 73 1.37 2.50 -3.19
N ILE A 74 1.70 3.50 -4.01
CA ILE A 74 0.77 4.51 -4.52
C ILE A 74 0.66 4.37 -6.04
N HIS A 75 -0.51 4.01 -6.56
CA HIS A 75 -0.73 3.64 -7.97
C HIS A 75 -1.82 4.49 -8.68
N PRO A 76 -1.59 5.78 -8.93
CA PRO A 76 -2.64 6.71 -9.37
C PRO A 76 -3.19 6.48 -10.80
N LEU A 77 -2.62 5.55 -11.57
CA LEU A 77 -2.91 5.37 -13.00
C LEU A 77 -3.57 4.01 -13.35
N VAL A 78 -3.86 3.18 -12.35
CA VAL A 78 -4.56 1.90 -12.51
C VAL A 78 -5.47 1.64 -11.31
N LEU A 79 -6.54 0.86 -11.50
CA LEU A 79 -7.53 0.52 -10.45
C LEU A 79 -8.26 1.77 -9.90
N GLN A 80 -8.75 2.65 -10.78
CA GLN A 80 -9.60 3.78 -10.39
C GLN A 80 -11.05 3.35 -10.14
N ASP A 81 -11.47 2.25 -10.77
CA ASP A 81 -12.76 1.63 -10.51
C ASP A 81 -12.65 0.74 -9.27
N PHE A 82 -13.63 0.85 -8.37
CA PHE A 82 -13.61 0.13 -7.11
C PHE A 82 -13.76 -1.39 -7.30
N LEU A 83 -14.52 -1.87 -8.29
CA LEU A 83 -14.70 -3.30 -8.51
C LEU A 83 -13.42 -3.93 -9.03
N ASP A 84 -12.78 -3.29 -10.02
CA ASP A 84 -11.47 -3.72 -10.51
C ASP A 84 -10.43 -3.74 -9.37
N TYR A 85 -10.43 -2.69 -8.53
CA TYR A 85 -9.58 -2.62 -7.34
C TYR A 85 -9.85 -3.77 -6.36
N ASN A 86 -11.12 -4.06 -6.08
CA ASN A 86 -11.52 -5.11 -5.14
C ASN A 86 -11.12 -6.50 -5.65
N ASP A 87 -11.32 -6.76 -6.94
CA ASP A 87 -10.90 -8.01 -7.59
C ASP A 87 -9.37 -8.16 -7.58
N PHE A 88 -8.61 -7.07 -7.69
CA PHE A 88 -7.16 -7.08 -7.60
C PHE A 88 -6.63 -7.52 -6.23
N LEU A 89 -7.39 -7.31 -5.13
CA LEU A 89 -6.96 -7.73 -3.78
C LEU A 89 -6.75 -9.25 -3.71
N ASP A 90 -7.58 -10.04 -4.40
CA ASP A 90 -7.39 -11.49 -4.49
C ASP A 90 -6.07 -11.86 -5.20
N ALA A 91 -5.64 -11.07 -6.19
CA ALA A 91 -4.36 -11.27 -6.87
C ALA A 91 -3.18 -10.91 -5.96
N ALA A 92 -3.33 -9.87 -5.14
CA ALA A 92 -2.33 -9.47 -4.15
C ALA A 92 -2.17 -10.52 -3.04
N ASP A 93 -3.25 -11.11 -2.55
CA ASP A 93 -3.21 -12.17 -1.54
C ASP A 93 -2.56 -13.45 -2.10
N ARG A 94 -2.93 -13.88 -3.31
CA ARG A 94 -2.27 -14.99 -4.00
C ARG A 94 -0.77 -14.74 -4.19
N LEU A 95 -0.37 -13.49 -4.42
CA LEU A 95 1.05 -13.14 -4.53
C LEU A 95 1.77 -13.36 -3.19
N LEU A 96 1.19 -12.90 -2.06
CA LEU A 96 1.75 -13.15 -0.72
C LEU A 96 1.93 -14.65 -0.45
N GLU A 97 0.92 -15.46 -0.77
CA GLU A 97 0.99 -16.92 -0.64
C GLU A 97 2.12 -17.51 -1.48
N SER A 98 2.23 -17.11 -2.74
CA SER A 98 3.27 -17.60 -3.65
C SER A 98 4.69 -17.24 -3.19
N MET A 99 4.83 -16.14 -2.45
CA MET A 99 6.10 -15.68 -1.88
C MET A 99 6.34 -16.22 -0.46
N SER A 100 5.45 -17.07 0.07
CA SER A 100 5.49 -17.55 1.46
C SER A 100 5.48 -16.41 2.50
N LEU A 101 4.80 -15.30 2.18
CA LEU A 101 4.66 -14.13 3.06
C LEU A 101 3.32 -14.09 3.79
N SER A 102 2.43 -15.07 3.57
CA SER A 102 1.17 -15.19 4.30
C SER A 102 1.43 -15.32 5.81
N GLY A 103 0.84 -14.41 6.58
CA GLY A 103 1.05 -14.31 8.04
C GLY A 103 2.36 -13.62 8.45
N VAL A 104 3.24 -13.28 7.50
CA VAL A 104 4.48 -12.51 7.72
C VAL A 104 4.25 -11.05 7.35
N VAL A 105 3.64 -10.80 6.20
CA VAL A 105 3.28 -9.46 5.71
C VAL A 105 1.77 -9.37 5.58
N GLN A 106 1.21 -8.21 5.94
CA GLN A 106 -0.20 -7.90 5.75
C GLN A 106 -0.32 -6.73 4.77
N ILE A 107 -1.24 -6.86 3.81
CA ILE A 107 -1.62 -5.76 2.93
C ILE A 107 -2.86 -5.10 3.55
N ALA A 108 -2.69 -3.87 4.05
CA ALA A 108 -3.79 -2.97 4.33
C ALA A 108 -4.00 -2.06 3.12
N SER A 109 -5.19 -2.08 2.55
CA SER A 109 -5.46 -1.46 1.25
C SER A 109 -6.53 -0.37 1.36
N PHE A 110 -6.38 0.70 0.56
CA PHE A 110 -7.24 1.89 0.58
C PHE A 110 -7.58 2.32 -0.85
N HIS A 111 -8.86 2.61 -1.08
CA HIS A 111 -9.41 3.14 -2.32
C HIS A 111 -10.35 4.32 -2.02
N PRO A 112 -10.32 5.43 -2.78
CA PRO A 112 -11.17 6.61 -2.53
C PRO A 112 -12.68 6.33 -2.59
N GLN A 113 -13.06 5.27 -3.31
CA GLN A 113 -14.45 4.83 -3.48
C GLN A 113 -14.74 3.56 -2.68
N TYR A 114 -14.08 3.33 -1.54
CA TYR A 114 -14.36 2.16 -0.70
C TYR A 114 -15.85 2.07 -0.37
N LEU A 115 -16.43 0.91 -0.64
CA LEU A 115 -17.77 0.54 -0.22
C LEU A 115 -17.66 -0.61 0.79
N PHE A 116 -18.44 -0.52 1.86
CA PHE A 116 -18.58 -1.62 2.80
C PHE A 116 -19.72 -2.53 2.35
N ALA A 117 -19.57 -3.83 2.48
CA ALA A 117 -20.66 -4.76 2.17
C ALA A 117 -21.88 -4.46 3.07
N GLY A 118 -23.02 -4.16 2.44
CA GLY A 118 -24.29 -3.92 3.15
C GLY A 118 -24.67 -2.46 3.42
N VAL A 119 -24.00 -1.50 2.79
CA VAL A 119 -24.43 -0.09 2.67
C VAL A 119 -24.68 0.30 1.23
#